data_AF-A0A556UG44-F1
#
_entry.id   AF-A0A556UG44-F1
#
_cell.length_a   1.000
_cell.length_b   1.000
_cell.length_c   1.000
_cell.angle_alpha   90.00
_cell.angle_beta   90.00
_cell.angle_gamma   90.00
#
_symmetry.space_group_name_H-M   'P 1'
#
loop_
_entity.id
_entity.type
_entity.pdbx_description
1 polymer ?
#
loop_
_entity_poly.entity_id
_entity_poly.type
_entity_poly.pdbx_seq_one_letter_code
_entity_poly.pdbx_strand_id
1 'polypeptide(L)'
;MWCSRAAVRQLALGLKAAQRDMATLPRVYVTRKVPPQGLDILSKSAQVQMEVWDSDDPVPRQELLKKVKGCDGLLCVLTEKIDAELLDAAGPNLKVVSTMSVGFDHLSLDELKKSGGWGTWRTLWLCGYELADSTVGILGLGRIGVAIAERLKPFKVKKFLYSDVAPRPELAEAIQAEYVILPHIASASFTTRNAMSALAANNLLAGLRGERMPKELQL
;
A
#
# COMPACT_ATOMS: atom_id res chain seq x y z
N MET A 1 30.21 5.06 -46.01
CA MET A 1 29.06 5.63 -45.26
C MET A 1 28.82 4.71 -44.06
N TRP A 2 29.58 4.81 -42.97
CA TRP A 2 29.64 5.89 -41.98
C TRP A 2 28.31 6.09 -41.27
N CYS A 3 28.08 5.32 -40.19
CA CYS A 3 27.95 5.95 -38.88
C CYS A 3 28.41 4.99 -37.78
N SER A 4 29.26 5.54 -36.93
CA SER A 4 30.25 4.87 -36.07
C SER A 4 29.65 4.37 -34.76
N ARG A 5 30.39 3.46 -34.11
CA ARG A 5 30.25 2.91 -32.75
C ARG A 5 30.23 3.96 -31.61
N ALA A 6 30.00 5.24 -31.92
CA ALA A 6 29.98 6.36 -30.97
C ALA A 6 28.63 6.50 -30.23
N ALA A 7 27.51 6.04 -30.81
CA ALA A 7 26.18 6.19 -30.20
C ALA A 7 25.98 5.32 -28.94
N VAL A 8 26.80 4.27 -28.74
CA VAL A 8 26.68 3.36 -27.59
C VAL A 8 27.41 3.90 -26.35
N ARG A 9 28.18 5.00 -26.46
CA ARG A 9 28.93 5.57 -25.32
C ARG A 9 28.28 6.78 -24.64
N GLN A 10 27.14 7.27 -25.13
CA GLN A 10 26.54 8.51 -24.62
C GLN A 10 25.17 8.33 -23.92
N LEU A 11 24.81 7.10 -23.58
CA LEU A 11 23.65 6.76 -22.74
C LEU A 11 24.07 6.16 -21.39
N ALA A 12 25.31 6.42 -20.97
CA ALA A 12 25.86 6.02 -19.66
C ALA A 12 25.93 7.20 -18.66
N LEU A 13 25.18 8.27 -18.89
CA LEU A 13 25.17 9.46 -18.02
C LEU A 13 23.71 9.86 -17.74
N GLY A 14 23.16 9.45 -16.59
CA GLY A 14 21.96 10.13 -16.08
C GLY A 14 20.99 9.43 -15.15
N LEU A 15 21.30 8.28 -14.52
CA LEU A 15 20.50 7.80 -13.37
C LEU A 15 21.38 7.75 -12.12
N LYS A 16 21.81 8.93 -11.68
CA LYS A 16 22.03 9.15 -10.26
C LYS A 16 20.64 9.23 -9.64
N ALA A 17 20.33 8.34 -8.70
CA ALA A 17 19.27 8.58 -7.75
C ALA A 17 19.42 10.03 -7.29
N ALA A 18 18.35 10.83 -7.40
CA ALA A 18 18.31 12.10 -6.70
C ALA A 18 18.29 11.76 -5.21
N GLN A 19 19.50 11.57 -4.65
CA GLN A 19 19.75 11.55 -3.23
C GLN A 19 19.29 12.91 -2.73
N ARG A 20 18.02 13.00 -2.32
CA ARG A 20 17.56 14.14 -1.54
C ARG A 20 18.42 14.16 -0.29
N ASP A 21 19.03 15.30 -0.02
CA ASP A 21 19.79 15.49 1.20
C ASP A 21 18.88 15.12 2.37
N MET A 22 19.36 14.28 3.30
CA MET A 22 18.55 13.79 4.42
C MET A 22 17.84 14.95 5.12
N ALA A 23 18.50 16.11 5.24
CA ALA A 23 18.01 17.35 5.82
C ALA A 23 16.73 17.94 5.19
N THR A 24 16.36 17.53 3.97
CA THR A 24 15.17 18.05 3.23
C THR A 24 13.97 17.10 3.25
N LEU A 25 14.13 15.91 3.84
CA LEU A 25 13.04 14.93 3.91
C LEU A 25 12.01 15.33 4.98
N PRO A 26 10.70 15.13 4.72
CA PRO A 26 9.65 15.36 5.70
C PRO A 26 9.90 14.62 7.02
N ARG A 27 9.72 15.32 8.15
CA ARG A 27 9.85 14.70 9.48
C ARG A 27 8.55 14.01 9.87
N VAL A 28 8.65 12.74 10.24
CA VAL A 28 7.54 11.93 10.75
C VAL A 28 7.84 11.52 12.19
N TYR A 29 6.91 11.81 13.10
CA TYR A 29 7.00 11.34 14.49
C TYR A 29 6.03 10.18 14.72
N VAL A 30 6.50 9.11 15.35
CA VAL A 30 5.70 7.92 15.71
C VAL A 30 5.62 7.84 17.23
N THR A 31 4.41 7.93 17.78
CA THR A 31 4.18 8.05 19.23
C THR A 31 4.36 6.74 20.00
N ARG A 32 4.56 5.60 19.33
CA ARG A 32 4.71 4.30 20.00
C ARG A 32 5.49 3.32 19.15
N LYS A 33 5.94 2.24 19.80
CA LYS A 33 6.43 1.05 19.11
C LYS A 33 5.29 0.34 18.38
N VAL A 34 5.11 0.68 17.11
CA VAL A 34 4.13 0.02 16.23
C VAL A 34 4.73 -1.26 15.61
N PRO A 35 3.90 -2.19 15.09
CA PRO A 35 4.39 -3.44 14.51
C PRO A 35 5.50 -3.20 13.48
N PRO A 36 6.56 -4.04 13.45
CA PRO A 36 7.76 -3.80 12.65
C PRO A 36 7.48 -3.57 11.16
N GLN A 37 6.43 -4.18 10.62
CA GLN A 37 6.04 -4.00 9.22
C GLN A 37 5.76 -2.54 8.85
N GLY A 38 5.11 -1.77 9.73
CA GLY A 38 4.84 -0.35 9.47
C GLY A 38 6.11 0.51 9.50
N LEU A 39 6.97 0.25 10.50
CA LEU A 39 8.26 0.93 10.65
C LEU A 39 9.23 0.58 9.50
N ASP A 40 9.20 -0.67 9.04
CA ASP A 40 9.99 -1.15 7.90
C ASP A 40 9.61 -0.43 6.61
N ILE A 41 8.31 -0.19 6.38
CA ILE A 41 7.85 0.57 5.21
C ILE A 41 8.37 2.01 5.28
N LEU A 42 8.21 2.67 6.43
CA LEU A 42 8.66 4.05 6.62
C LEU A 42 10.18 4.20 6.48
N SER A 43 10.95 3.30 7.10
CA SER A 43 12.41 3.30 7.06
C SER A 43 12.97 2.95 5.67
N LYS A 44 12.46 1.88 5.03
CA LYS A 44 12.93 1.44 3.71
C LYS A 44 12.51 2.38 2.58
N SER A 45 11.52 3.25 2.81
CA SER A 45 11.09 4.23 1.81
C SER A 45 12.19 5.23 1.44
N ALA A 46 13.13 5.50 2.35
CA ALA A 46 14.14 6.58 2.26
C ALA A 46 13.54 7.97 1.92
N GLN A 47 12.26 8.18 2.20
CA GLN A 47 11.51 9.39 1.84
C GLN A 47 11.20 10.29 3.03
N VAL A 48 11.41 9.81 4.26
CA VAL A 48 11.06 10.52 5.49
C VAL A 48 12.19 10.40 6.51
N GLN A 49 12.35 11.44 7.32
CA GLN A 49 13.09 11.36 8.58
C GLN A 49 12.12 10.89 9.66
N MET A 50 12.28 9.66 10.14
CA MET A 50 11.40 9.10 11.16
C MET A 50 12.04 9.17 12.55
N GLU A 51 11.28 9.66 13.52
CA GLU A 51 11.61 9.58 14.95
C GLU A 51 10.53 8.75 15.65
N VAL A 52 10.94 7.73 16.41
CA VAL A 52 10.03 6.78 17.07
C VAL A 52 10.21 6.86 18.58
N TRP A 53 9.10 6.88 19.32
CA TRP A 53 9.12 6.65 20.76
C TRP A 53 9.40 5.18 21.08
N ASP A 54 10.59 4.90 21.61
CA ASP A 54 11.04 3.54 21.95
C ASP A 54 10.59 3.12 23.35
N SER A 55 9.28 3.15 23.58
CA SER A 55 8.65 2.53 24.75
C SER A 55 7.27 2.03 24.38
N ASP A 56 6.84 0.98 25.10
CA ASP A 56 5.47 0.49 25.06
C ASP A 56 4.53 1.39 25.87
N ASP A 57 5.03 2.25 26.76
CA ASP A 57 4.21 3.21 27.50
C ASP A 57 3.81 4.42 26.63
N PRO A 58 2.61 4.99 26.85
CA PRO A 58 2.18 6.21 26.16
C PRO A 58 3.18 7.36 26.38
N VAL A 59 3.44 8.15 25.33
CA VAL A 59 4.28 9.35 25.45
C VAL A 59 3.65 10.31 26.45
N PRO A 60 4.38 10.74 27.50
CA PRO A 60 3.88 11.78 28.39
C PRO A 60 3.55 13.05 27.59
N ARG A 61 2.42 13.70 27.93
CA ARG A 61 1.90 14.83 27.17
C ARG A 61 2.94 15.94 26.92
N GLN A 62 3.73 16.27 27.94
CA GLN A 62 4.76 17.30 27.84
C GLN A 62 5.89 16.93 26.87
N GLU A 63 6.25 15.65 26.78
CA GLU A 63 7.25 15.16 25.82
C GLU A 63 6.66 15.12 24.42
N LEU A 64 5.41 14.67 24.27
CA LEU A 64 4.69 14.68 23.00
C LEU A 64 4.67 16.07 22.37
N LEU A 65 4.29 17.10 23.14
CA LEU A 65 4.27 18.50 22.67
C LEU A 65 5.65 19.05 22.27
N LYS A 66 6.75 18.53 22.83
CA LYS A 66 8.10 18.90 22.41
C LYS A 66 8.49 18.21 21.09
N LYS A 67 8.16 16.92 20.96
CA LYS A 67 8.58 16.08 19.85
C LYS A 67 7.84 16.37 18.55
N VAL A 68 6.57 16.75 18.63
CA VAL A 68 5.75 17.09 17.44
C VAL A 68 6.16 18.41 16.78
N LYS A 69 6.94 19.27 17.45
CA LYS A 69 7.34 20.58 16.90
C LYS A 69 8.03 20.45 15.55
N GLY A 70 7.42 21.03 14.52
CA GLY A 70 7.96 21.07 13.16
C GLY A 70 7.99 19.71 12.47
N CYS A 71 7.15 18.75 12.87
CA CYS A 71 6.94 17.55 12.08
C CYS A 71 6.01 17.83 10.89
N ASP A 72 6.23 17.11 9.78
CA ASP A 72 5.36 17.11 8.61
C ASP A 72 4.27 16.04 8.71
N GLY A 73 4.52 14.98 9.49
CA GLY A 73 3.59 13.88 9.71
C GLY A 73 3.64 13.33 11.14
N LEU A 74 2.50 12.83 11.61
CA LEU A 74 2.35 12.20 12.92
C LEU A 74 1.67 10.84 12.77
N LEU A 75 2.27 9.77 13.30
CA LEU A 75 1.65 8.47 13.46
C LEU A 75 1.32 8.25 14.94
N CYS A 76 0.04 8.21 15.28
CA CYS A 76 -0.45 8.08 16.66
C CYS A 76 -1.28 6.81 16.91
N VAL A 77 -1.51 6.50 18.18
CA VAL A 77 -2.43 5.45 18.64
C VAL A 77 -3.53 6.07 19.51
N LEU A 78 -4.55 5.29 19.86
CA LEU A 78 -5.75 5.76 20.59
C LEU A 78 -5.47 6.39 21.97
N THR A 79 -4.28 6.20 22.53
CA THR A 79 -3.91 6.74 23.85
C THR A 79 -3.53 8.22 23.82
N GLU A 80 -3.17 8.77 22.65
CA GLU A 80 -2.79 10.19 22.54
C GLU A 80 -3.97 11.05 22.12
N LYS A 81 -4.26 12.09 22.89
CA LYS A 81 -5.27 13.09 22.51
C LYS A 81 -4.67 14.09 21.53
N ILE A 82 -5.19 14.13 20.31
CA ILE A 82 -4.80 15.10 19.27
C ILE A 82 -5.80 16.25 19.30
N ASP A 83 -5.49 17.29 20.05
CA ASP A 83 -6.32 18.49 20.25
C ASP A 83 -5.62 19.76 19.76
N ALA A 84 -6.29 20.91 19.89
CA ALA A 84 -5.77 22.21 19.44
C ALA A 84 -4.35 22.47 19.95
N GLU A 85 -4.08 22.21 21.23
CA GLU A 85 -2.76 22.43 21.85
C GLU A 85 -1.67 21.62 21.14
N LEU A 86 -1.93 20.35 20.82
CA LEU A 86 -0.96 19.51 20.12
C LEU A 86 -0.74 19.96 18.68
N LEU A 87 -1.82 20.35 17.99
CA LEU A 87 -1.76 20.81 16.60
C LEU A 87 -1.02 22.16 16.50
N ASP A 88 -1.28 23.08 17.43
CA ASP A 88 -0.57 24.35 17.54
C ASP A 88 0.92 24.12 17.85
N ALA A 89 1.23 23.17 18.74
CA ALA A 89 2.61 22.79 19.04
C ALA A 89 3.32 22.16 17.84
N ALA A 90 2.63 21.34 17.04
CA ALA A 90 3.19 20.76 15.82
C ALA A 90 3.52 21.84 14.78
N GLY A 91 2.66 22.85 14.69
CA GLY A 91 2.83 24.01 13.83
C GLY A 91 2.36 23.77 12.39
N PRO A 92 2.53 24.78 11.51
CA PRO A 92 1.91 24.81 10.18
C PRO A 92 2.49 23.77 9.19
N ASN A 93 3.60 23.11 9.53
CA ASN A 93 4.22 22.10 8.67
C ASN A 93 3.50 20.76 8.71
N LEU A 94 2.69 20.50 9.76
CA LEU A 94 1.98 19.23 9.94
C LEU A 94 0.92 19.06 8.85
N LYS A 95 1.17 18.15 7.92
CA LYS A 95 0.31 17.88 6.77
C LYS A 95 -0.61 16.68 6.96
N VAL A 96 -0.18 15.71 7.79
CA VAL A 96 -0.88 14.44 7.94
C VAL A 96 -0.80 13.91 9.37
N VAL A 97 -1.94 13.46 9.90
CA VAL A 97 -2.02 12.65 11.13
C VAL A 97 -2.62 11.30 10.75
N SER A 98 -1.91 10.21 11.03
CA SER A 98 -2.32 8.84 10.77
C SER A 98 -2.47 8.10 12.09
N THR A 99 -3.64 7.52 12.35
CA THR A 99 -3.89 6.77 13.59
C THR A 99 -3.94 5.25 13.35
N MET A 100 -3.32 4.46 14.24
CA MET A 100 -3.47 3.00 14.28
C MET A 100 -4.60 2.63 15.24
N SER A 101 -5.84 2.98 14.86
CA SER A 101 -7.05 2.68 15.63
C SER A 101 -8.30 2.71 14.72
N VAL A 102 -9.40 2.07 15.15
CA VAL A 102 -10.67 2.07 14.42
C VAL A 102 -11.53 3.29 14.80
N GLY A 103 -11.55 3.67 16.07
CA GLY A 103 -12.20 4.89 16.56
C GLY A 103 -11.28 6.10 16.44
N PHE A 104 -11.84 7.30 16.30
CA PHE A 104 -11.09 8.56 16.14
C PHE A 104 -11.53 9.63 17.15
N ASP A 105 -12.15 9.23 18.26
CA ASP A 105 -12.66 10.14 19.31
C ASP A 105 -11.54 10.95 20.00
N HIS A 106 -10.31 10.43 19.98
CA HIS A 106 -9.11 11.09 20.47
C HIS A 106 -8.57 12.16 19.51
N LEU A 107 -9.12 12.27 18.28
CA LEU A 107 -8.76 13.27 17.29
C LEU A 107 -9.78 14.41 17.27
N SER A 108 -9.32 15.63 17.54
CA SER A 108 -10.16 16.83 17.43
C SER A 108 -10.35 17.20 15.97
N LEU A 109 -11.34 16.56 15.34
CA LEU A 109 -11.62 16.70 13.91
C LEU A 109 -11.86 18.16 13.50
N ASP A 110 -12.50 18.95 14.36
CA ASP A 110 -12.77 20.36 14.06
C ASP A 110 -11.50 21.22 14.03
N GLU A 111 -10.49 20.87 14.81
CA GLU A 111 -9.17 21.53 14.78
C GLU A 111 -8.33 21.04 13.60
N LEU A 112 -8.35 19.73 13.30
CA LEU A 112 -7.71 19.14 12.12
C LEU A 112 -8.32 19.65 10.79
N LYS A 113 -9.60 20.04 10.80
CA LYS A 113 -10.26 20.71 9.66
C LYS A 113 -9.67 22.10 9.44
N LYS A 114 -9.38 22.86 10.50
CA LYS A 114 -8.81 24.21 10.39
C LYS A 114 -7.37 24.18 9.85
N SER A 115 -6.61 23.11 10.13
CA SER A 115 -5.21 22.94 9.71
C SER A 115 -4.99 22.20 8.38
N GLY A 116 -6.06 21.81 7.66
CA GLY A 116 -5.98 21.54 6.21
C GLY A 116 -6.07 20.08 5.73
N GLY A 117 -6.66 19.15 6.50
CA GLY A 117 -6.71 17.73 6.08
C GLY A 117 -8.03 17.20 5.51
N TRP A 118 -9.18 17.78 5.86
CA TRP A 118 -10.50 17.36 5.37
C TRP A 118 -11.04 18.43 4.42
N GLY A 119 -10.85 18.23 3.12
CA GLY A 119 -11.63 18.97 2.14
C GLY A 119 -13.12 18.64 2.27
N THR A 120 -13.98 19.52 1.76
CA THR A 120 -15.37 19.19 1.39
C THR A 120 -15.42 17.94 0.51
N TRP A 121 -16.61 17.34 0.35
CA TRP A 121 -16.85 16.20 -0.55
C TRP A 121 -16.08 16.36 -1.86
N ARG A 122 -15.16 15.43 -2.15
CA ARG A 122 -14.38 15.38 -3.39
C ARG A 122 -14.77 14.12 -4.15
N THR A 123 -15.09 14.27 -5.43
CA THR A 123 -15.65 13.24 -6.32
C THR A 123 -14.89 11.92 -6.37
N LEU A 124 -13.60 11.89 -5.99
CA LEU A 124 -12.72 10.71 -6.08
C LEU A 124 -12.17 10.23 -4.72
N TRP A 125 -12.54 10.87 -3.61
CA TRP A 125 -11.98 10.55 -2.30
C TRP A 125 -12.71 9.36 -1.68
N LEU A 126 -11.96 8.31 -1.29
CA LEU A 126 -12.47 7.01 -0.83
C LEU A 126 -13.26 6.21 -1.88
N CYS A 127 -13.14 6.56 -3.17
CA CYS A 127 -13.69 5.73 -4.24
C CYS A 127 -12.94 4.38 -4.29
N GLY A 128 -13.58 3.34 -3.77
CA GLY A 128 -13.18 1.95 -3.97
C GLY A 128 -13.76 1.37 -5.26
N TYR A 129 -13.51 0.09 -5.48
CA TYR A 129 -14.11 -0.65 -6.58
C TYR A 129 -15.45 -1.26 -6.14
N GLU A 130 -16.46 -1.20 -7.03
CA GLU A 130 -17.74 -1.84 -6.80
C GLU A 130 -17.68 -3.33 -7.19
N LEU A 131 -18.52 -4.14 -6.55
CA LEU A 131 -18.73 -5.54 -6.94
C LEU A 131 -19.77 -5.69 -8.07
N ALA A 132 -20.62 -4.69 -8.28
CA ALA A 132 -21.53 -4.67 -9.41
C ALA A 132 -20.73 -4.68 -10.72
N ASP A 133 -21.22 -5.46 -11.67
CA ASP A 133 -20.61 -5.68 -12.99
C ASP A 133 -19.20 -6.30 -12.98
N SER A 134 -18.69 -6.69 -11.81
CA SER A 134 -17.38 -7.33 -11.66
C SER A 134 -17.41 -8.80 -12.07
N THR A 135 -16.23 -9.38 -12.31
CA THR A 135 -16.06 -10.83 -12.48
C THR A 135 -15.34 -11.39 -11.26
N VAL A 136 -15.97 -12.36 -10.58
CA VAL A 136 -15.42 -12.96 -9.36
C VAL A 136 -14.89 -14.36 -9.66
N GLY A 137 -13.61 -14.60 -9.33
CA GLY A 137 -12.96 -15.90 -9.47
C GLY A 137 -12.88 -16.66 -8.14
N ILE A 138 -13.30 -17.92 -8.11
CA ILE A 138 -13.29 -18.79 -6.93
C ILE A 138 -12.29 -19.93 -7.13
N LEU A 139 -11.34 -20.07 -6.21
CA LEU A 139 -10.37 -21.15 -6.19
C LEU A 139 -10.84 -22.27 -5.25
N GLY A 140 -11.24 -23.41 -5.83
CA GLY A 140 -11.84 -24.54 -5.12
C GLY A 140 -13.35 -24.34 -4.92
N LEU A 141 -14.16 -24.99 -5.76
CA LEU A 141 -15.62 -24.89 -5.72
C LEU A 141 -16.21 -25.98 -4.82
N GLY A 142 -15.87 -25.91 -3.54
CA GLY A 142 -16.46 -26.73 -2.49
C GLY A 142 -17.65 -26.04 -1.78
N ARG A 143 -18.03 -26.56 -0.61
CA ARG A 143 -19.12 -25.99 0.21
C ARG A 143 -18.96 -24.49 0.49
N ILE A 144 -17.73 -24.06 0.78
CA ILE A 144 -17.42 -22.65 1.06
C ILE A 144 -17.49 -21.81 -0.21
N GLY A 145 -16.96 -22.29 -1.33
CA GLY A 145 -16.97 -21.57 -2.60
C GLY A 145 -18.40 -21.28 -3.08
N VAL A 146 -19.29 -22.28 -2.98
CA VAL A 146 -20.71 -22.11 -3.31
C VAL A 146 -21.37 -21.09 -2.37
N ALA A 147 -21.14 -21.21 -1.07
CA ALA A 147 -21.70 -20.29 -0.07
C ALA A 147 -21.25 -18.83 -0.29
N ILE A 148 -20.00 -18.61 -0.73
CA ILE A 148 -19.49 -17.28 -1.07
C ILE A 148 -20.16 -16.76 -2.35
N ALA A 149 -20.24 -17.58 -3.40
CA ALA A 149 -20.91 -17.19 -4.65
C ALA A 149 -22.37 -16.78 -4.40
N GLU A 150 -23.11 -17.54 -3.58
CA GLU A 150 -24.49 -17.23 -3.20
C GLU A 150 -24.63 -15.89 -2.47
N ARG A 151 -23.68 -15.56 -1.59
CA ARG A 151 -23.65 -14.27 -0.88
C ARG A 151 -23.31 -13.10 -1.79
N LEU A 152 -22.57 -13.36 -2.88
CA LEU A 152 -22.15 -12.35 -3.83
C LEU A 152 -23.18 -12.12 -4.95
N LYS A 153 -24.10 -13.07 -5.21
CA LYS A 153 -25.17 -12.91 -6.21
C LYS A 153 -25.99 -11.61 -6.06
N PRO A 154 -26.43 -11.20 -4.85
CA PRO A 154 -27.18 -9.95 -4.67
C PRO A 154 -26.40 -8.67 -5.01
N PHE A 155 -25.06 -8.74 -5.07
CA PHE A 155 -24.20 -7.59 -5.40
C PHE A 155 -24.09 -7.32 -6.91
N LYS A 156 -24.91 -7.98 -7.75
CA LYS A 156 -24.94 -7.80 -9.21
C LYS A 156 -23.61 -8.10 -9.89
N VAL A 157 -22.90 -9.14 -9.42
CA VAL A 157 -21.71 -9.66 -10.07
C VAL A 157 -22.08 -10.13 -11.49
N LYS A 158 -21.32 -9.69 -12.50
CA LYS A 158 -21.58 -9.99 -13.91
C LYS A 158 -21.36 -11.46 -14.24
N LYS A 159 -20.31 -12.05 -13.66
CA LYS A 159 -19.88 -13.42 -13.96
C LYS A 159 -19.12 -14.03 -12.80
N PHE A 160 -19.38 -15.30 -12.54
CA PHE A 160 -18.54 -16.13 -11.67
C PHE A 160 -17.65 -17.06 -12.51
N LEU A 161 -16.39 -17.14 -12.13
CA LEU A 161 -15.42 -18.09 -12.67
C LEU A 161 -14.94 -18.98 -11.53
N TYR A 162 -14.62 -20.24 -11.82
CA TYR A 162 -13.99 -21.10 -10.83
C TYR A 162 -12.90 -22.00 -11.40
N SER A 163 -11.94 -22.35 -10.56
CA SER A 163 -10.89 -23.31 -10.85
C SER A 163 -10.80 -24.33 -9.72
N ASP A 164 -10.65 -25.60 -10.05
CA ASP A 164 -10.58 -26.72 -9.11
C ASP A 164 -9.74 -27.86 -9.74
N VAL A 165 -9.34 -28.84 -8.93
CA VAL A 165 -8.56 -30.02 -9.33
C VAL A 165 -9.27 -30.80 -10.43
N ALA A 166 -10.60 -30.86 -10.37
CA ALA A 166 -11.44 -31.45 -11.41
C ALA A 166 -12.71 -30.58 -11.60
N PRO A 167 -13.31 -30.55 -12.81
CA PRO A 167 -14.58 -29.87 -13.03
C PRO A 167 -15.68 -30.36 -12.09
N ARG A 168 -16.51 -29.44 -11.60
CA ARG A 168 -17.65 -29.70 -10.70
C ARG A 168 -18.95 -29.16 -11.34
N PRO A 169 -19.46 -29.78 -12.40
CA PRO A 169 -20.57 -29.24 -13.18
C PRO A 169 -21.84 -29.00 -12.34
N GLU A 170 -22.16 -29.91 -11.42
CA GLU A 170 -23.33 -29.80 -10.53
C GLU A 170 -23.31 -28.52 -9.68
N LEU A 171 -22.15 -28.20 -9.08
CA LEU A 171 -22.01 -27.02 -8.23
C LEU A 171 -21.87 -25.74 -9.07
N ALA A 172 -21.24 -25.85 -10.24
CA ALA A 172 -21.07 -24.74 -11.17
C ALA A 172 -22.41 -24.26 -11.72
N GLU A 173 -23.34 -25.17 -12.03
CA GLU A 173 -24.68 -24.85 -12.53
C GLU A 173 -25.51 -24.09 -11.48
N ALA A 174 -25.45 -24.51 -10.20
CA ALA A 174 -26.14 -23.84 -9.10
C ALA A 174 -25.75 -22.36 -8.94
N ILE A 175 -24.51 -22.00 -9.29
CA ILE A 175 -24.00 -20.62 -9.18
C ILE A 175 -23.76 -19.95 -10.54
N GLN A 176 -24.11 -20.61 -11.64
CA GLN A 176 -23.84 -20.17 -13.02
C GLN A 176 -22.37 -19.76 -13.23
N ALA A 177 -21.44 -20.54 -12.66
CA ALA A 177 -20.01 -20.27 -12.76
C ALA A 177 -19.37 -21.04 -13.91
N GLU A 178 -18.46 -20.39 -14.63
CA GLU A 178 -17.71 -21.03 -15.70
C GLU A 178 -16.42 -21.65 -15.18
N TYR A 179 -16.17 -22.91 -15.54
CA TYR A 179 -14.91 -23.57 -15.22
C TYR A 179 -13.80 -22.99 -16.09
N VAL A 180 -12.80 -22.40 -15.46
CA VAL A 180 -11.61 -21.88 -16.14
C VAL A 180 -10.39 -22.63 -15.64
N ILE A 181 -9.60 -23.14 -16.56
CA ILE A 181 -8.29 -23.70 -16.25
C ILE A 181 -7.35 -22.51 -16.10
N LEU A 182 -6.97 -22.19 -14.86
CA LEU A 182 -6.00 -21.12 -14.64
C LEU A 182 -4.64 -21.53 -15.19
N PRO A 183 -3.97 -20.69 -16.02
CA PRO A 183 -2.61 -20.95 -16.42
C PRO A 183 -1.70 -20.85 -15.19
N HIS A 184 -1.23 -22.00 -14.73
CA HIS A 184 -0.08 -22.26 -13.84
C HIS A 184 0.10 -21.50 -12.52
N ILE A 185 -0.62 -20.42 -12.20
CA ILE A 185 -0.33 -19.62 -11.01
C ILE A 185 -0.69 -20.36 -9.71
N ALA A 186 -1.78 -21.14 -9.76
CA ALA A 186 -2.21 -21.96 -8.63
C ALA A 186 -1.50 -23.33 -8.57
N SER A 187 -0.99 -23.83 -9.70
CA SER A 187 -0.28 -25.13 -9.81
C SER A 187 1.24 -25.01 -9.91
N ALA A 188 1.82 -23.82 -9.78
CA ALA A 188 3.27 -23.64 -9.80
C ALA A 188 3.91 -24.48 -8.69
N SER A 189 4.59 -25.58 -9.07
CA SER A 189 5.46 -26.34 -8.17
C SER A 189 6.42 -25.38 -7.45
N PHE A 190 6.89 -25.73 -6.26
CA PHE A 190 7.80 -24.88 -5.47
C PHE A 190 8.95 -24.30 -6.30
N THR A 191 9.51 -25.10 -7.22
CA THR A 191 10.54 -24.69 -8.18
C THR A 191 10.10 -23.52 -9.07
N THR A 192 8.87 -23.54 -9.58
CA THR A 192 8.34 -22.51 -10.48
C THR A 192 8.04 -21.22 -9.74
N ARG A 193 7.49 -21.30 -8.52
CA ARG A 193 7.27 -20.11 -7.67
C ARG A 193 8.59 -19.43 -7.29
N ASN A 194 9.60 -20.22 -6.96
CA ASN A 194 10.93 -19.70 -6.64
C ASN A 194 11.59 -19.02 -7.84
N ALA A 195 11.47 -19.61 -9.04
CA ALA A 195 12.01 -19.01 -10.26
C ALA A 195 11.27 -17.70 -10.65
N MET A 196 9.94 -17.67 -10.53
CA MET A 196 9.15 -16.47 -10.81
C MET A 196 9.42 -15.35 -9.81
N SER A 197 9.56 -15.69 -8.53
CA SER A 197 9.94 -14.75 -7.47
C SER A 197 11.32 -14.14 -7.73
N ALA A 198 12.30 -14.97 -8.08
CA ALA A 198 13.64 -14.50 -8.41
C ALA A 198 13.66 -13.59 -9.65
N LEU A 199 12.91 -13.93 -10.71
CA LEU A 199 12.84 -13.12 -11.92
C LEU A 199 12.18 -11.75 -11.67
N ALA A 200 11.11 -11.71 -10.86
CA ALA A 200 10.42 -10.47 -10.49
C ALA A 200 11.30 -9.55 -9.64
N ALA A 201 12.02 -10.10 -8.65
CA ALA A 201 12.97 -9.34 -7.84
C ALA A 201 14.11 -8.75 -8.69
N ASN A 202 14.64 -9.53 -9.64
CA ASN A 202 15.71 -9.07 -10.54
C ASN A 202 15.22 -7.99 -11.51
N ASN A 203 14.01 -8.09 -12.05
CA ASN A 203 13.39 -7.04 -12.86
C ASN A 203 13.21 -5.75 -12.06
N LEU A 204 12.69 -5.83 -10.84
CA LEU A 204 12.51 -4.66 -9.97
C LEU A 204 13.85 -3.96 -9.69
N LEU A 205 14.88 -4.73 -9.33
CA LEU A 205 16.22 -4.20 -9.07
C LEU A 205 16.85 -3.55 -10.31
N ALA A 206 16.67 -4.15 -11.49
CA ALA A 206 17.14 -3.58 -12.75
C ALA A 206 16.40 -2.27 -13.08
N GLY A 207 15.07 -2.24 -12.94
CA GLY A 207 14.27 -1.03 -13.17
C GLY A 207 14.60 0.11 -12.21
N LEU A 208 14.81 -0.19 -10.92
CA LEU A 208 15.21 0.80 -9.91
C LEU A 208 16.63 1.37 -10.14
N ARG A 209 17.53 0.60 -10.75
CA ARG A 209 18.85 1.06 -11.17
C ARG A 209 18.86 1.77 -12.53
N GLY A 210 17.72 1.81 -13.22
CA GLY A 210 17.64 2.34 -14.57
C GLY A 210 18.28 1.44 -15.64
N GLU A 211 18.51 0.17 -15.30
CA GLU A 211 19.03 -0.86 -16.20
C GLU A 211 17.88 -1.56 -16.92
N ARG A 212 18.16 -2.14 -18.10
CA ARG A 212 17.15 -2.88 -18.86
C ARG A 212 16.65 -4.09 -18.07
N MET A 213 15.34 -4.17 -17.84
CA MET A 213 14.76 -5.27 -17.08
C MET A 213 14.81 -6.59 -17.88
N PRO A 214 15.27 -7.71 -17.29
CA PRO A 214 15.28 -9.03 -17.93
C PRO A 214 13.98 -9.42 -18.66
N LYS A 215 12.83 -9.02 -18.13
CA LYS A 215 11.51 -9.12 -18.78
C LYS A 215 10.74 -7.81 -18.67
N GLU A 216 11.20 -6.81 -19.41
CA GLU A 216 10.51 -5.54 -19.61
C GLU A 216 9.33 -5.69 -20.58
N LEU A 217 8.17 -5.09 -20.24
CA LEU A 217 7.04 -4.98 -21.15
C LEU A 217 7.23 -3.70 -21.97
N GLN A 218 7.38 -3.82 -23.29
CA GLN A 218 7.41 -2.64 -24.18
C GLN A 218 5.97 -2.29 -24.55
N LEU A 219 5.51 -1.14 -24.04
CA LEU A 219 4.22 -0.53 -24.38
C LEU A 219 4.38 0.44 -25.54
#